data_AF-A0A7S3IV16-F1
#
_entry.id   AF-A0A7S3IV16-F1
#
_cell.length_a   1.000
_cell.length_b   1.000
_cell.length_c   1.000
_cell.angle_alpha   90.00
_cell.angle_beta   90.00
_cell.angle_gamma   90.00
#
_symmetry.space_group_name_H-M   'P 1'
#
loop_
_entity.id
_entity.type
_entity.pdbx_description
1 polymer ?
#
loop_
_entity_poly.entity_id
_entity_poly.type
_entity_poly.pdbx_seq_one_letter_code
_entity_poly.pdbx_strand_id
1 'polypeptide(L)'
;MMDRFDQNEEFLRSGHPDDMLPFPENYQSRYPHQLREIFEYLQAVMRKRELLLFLEGKLYSEKIINMYFKILEKMNLVQLSMDNYQKQIQLQNSGRMDGSIRNSISSSILMGLNTMKIQYMTTHLVRKLKISAEHETPLSDRAEQSLQQYFNHDLILLPFFFDEVDDKGEGIADPETGLVTDNHNHMPEVNENTGEVETLCGCTKEKRTVLVSVKVLDNQVDLFDKDYRDNDNHDISNCVLNVMDDASRLQNIALNEELIDADITNIQ
;
A
#
# COMPACT_ATOMS: atom_id res chain seq x y z
N MET A 1 -2.01 32.24 -16.99
CA MET A 1 -1.81 32.28 -15.53
C MET A 1 -1.54 30.83 -15.14
N MET A 2 -0.27 30.48 -14.91
CA MET A 2 0.09 29.12 -14.49
C MET A 2 -0.58 28.86 -13.15
N ASP A 3 -1.20 27.69 -13.02
CA ASP A 3 -1.84 27.30 -11.77
C ASP A 3 -0.75 27.18 -10.71
N ARG A 4 -0.99 27.61 -9.46
CA ARG A 4 0.02 27.47 -8.39
C ARG A 4 0.44 26.01 -8.17
N PHE A 5 -0.36 25.07 -8.66
CA PHE A 5 -0.08 23.64 -8.72
C PHE A 5 1.13 23.29 -9.60
N ASP A 6 1.50 24.11 -10.58
CA ASP A 6 2.68 23.86 -11.42
C ASP A 6 4.00 24.31 -10.73
N GLN A 7 3.89 24.99 -9.58
CA GLN A 7 5.01 25.43 -8.72
C GLN A 7 5.01 24.66 -7.39
N ASN A 8 4.89 23.33 -7.47
CA ASN A 8 4.65 22.40 -6.36
C ASN A 8 5.43 22.69 -5.06
N GLU A 9 6.71 23.05 -5.17
CA GLU A 9 7.54 23.31 -3.98
C GLU A 9 7.25 24.67 -3.33
N GLU A 10 7.15 25.74 -4.12
CA GLU A 10 6.88 27.10 -3.61
C GLU A 10 5.47 27.18 -3.00
N PHE A 11 4.53 26.45 -3.61
CA PHE A 11 3.20 26.24 -3.07
C PHE A 11 3.22 25.57 -1.68
N LEU A 12 3.97 24.48 -1.53
CA LEU A 12 4.13 23.77 -0.26
C LEU A 12 4.91 24.59 0.78
N ARG A 13 5.74 25.55 0.38
CA ARG A 13 6.48 26.42 1.30
C ARG A 13 5.73 27.70 1.72
N SER A 14 4.64 28.06 1.04
CA SER A 14 3.82 29.24 1.37
C SER A 14 2.73 28.96 2.43
N GLY A 15 2.34 29.92 3.28
CA GLY A 15 1.24 29.73 4.26
C GLY A 15 1.66 28.99 5.53
N HIS A 16 0.70 28.54 6.35
CA HIS A 16 0.98 27.88 7.63
C HIS A 16 1.18 26.36 7.45
N PRO A 17 2.16 25.71 8.10
CA PRO A 17 2.41 24.27 7.95
C PRO A 17 1.24 23.36 8.35
N ASP A 18 0.38 23.82 9.26
CA ASP A 18 -0.80 23.06 9.68
C ASP A 18 -2.03 23.31 8.80
N ASP A 19 -1.92 24.15 7.77
CA ASP A 19 -3.01 24.38 6.82
C ASP A 19 -3.34 23.09 6.03
N MET A 20 -4.62 22.93 5.74
CA MET A 20 -5.10 21.94 4.76
C MET A 20 -4.50 22.23 3.39
N LEU A 21 -4.27 21.20 2.59
CA LEU A 21 -3.78 21.36 1.22
C LEU A 21 -4.87 21.99 0.34
N PRO A 22 -4.67 23.22 -0.19
CA PRO A 22 -5.67 23.86 -1.02
C PRO A 22 -5.62 23.29 -2.45
N PHE A 23 -6.76 22.83 -2.96
CA PHE A 23 -6.91 22.41 -4.35
C PHE A 23 -7.60 23.50 -5.18
N PRO A 24 -7.41 23.53 -6.52
CA PRO A 24 -8.10 24.50 -7.38
C PRO A 24 -9.61 24.41 -7.19
N GLU A 25 -10.32 25.53 -7.05
CA GLU A 25 -11.78 25.56 -6.80
C GLU A 25 -12.60 24.79 -7.86
N ASN A 26 -12.06 24.65 -9.07
CA ASN A 26 -12.67 23.92 -10.18
C ASN A 26 -12.10 22.51 -10.39
N TYR A 27 -11.38 21.92 -9.42
CA TYR A 27 -10.74 20.62 -9.60
C TYR A 27 -11.76 19.52 -9.98
N GLN A 28 -12.99 19.61 -9.47
CA GLN A 28 -14.05 18.64 -9.74
C GLN A 28 -14.47 18.56 -11.21
N SER A 29 -14.47 19.69 -11.92
CA SER A 29 -14.83 19.75 -13.35
C SER A 29 -13.62 19.61 -14.26
N ARG A 30 -12.41 19.87 -13.74
CA ARG A 30 -11.16 19.86 -14.50
C ARG A 30 -10.49 18.49 -14.57
N TYR A 31 -10.59 17.68 -13.53
CA TYR A 31 -9.83 16.43 -13.43
C TYR A 31 -10.73 15.18 -13.55
N PRO A 32 -10.21 14.09 -14.17
CA PRO A 32 -10.87 12.78 -14.17
C PRO A 32 -11.19 12.26 -12.77
N HIS A 33 -12.20 11.39 -12.68
CA HIS A 33 -12.67 10.81 -11.42
C HIS A 33 -11.55 10.26 -10.54
N GLN A 34 -10.65 9.47 -11.10
CA GLN A 34 -9.58 8.79 -10.37
C GLN A 34 -8.60 9.80 -9.74
N LEU A 35 -8.30 10.91 -10.42
CA LEU A 35 -7.44 11.96 -9.86
C LEU A 35 -8.17 12.74 -8.76
N ARG A 36 -9.48 12.97 -8.91
CA ARG A 36 -10.29 13.64 -7.86
C ARG A 36 -10.29 12.83 -6.57
N GLU A 37 -10.48 11.50 -6.65
CA GLU A 37 -10.42 10.64 -5.46
C GLU A 37 -9.06 10.65 -4.77
N ILE A 38 -7.95 10.72 -5.53
CA ILE A 38 -6.61 10.86 -4.95
C ILE A 38 -6.52 12.19 -4.21
N PHE A 39 -7.02 13.29 -4.79
CA PHE A 39 -6.98 14.61 -4.16
C PHE A 39 -7.85 14.70 -2.91
N GLU A 40 -9.07 14.18 -2.96
CA GLU A 40 -9.96 14.11 -1.80
C GLU A 40 -9.34 13.30 -0.67
N TYR A 41 -8.74 12.15 -1.00
CA TYR A 41 -8.00 11.35 -0.03
C TYR A 41 -6.77 12.11 0.53
N LEU A 42 -6.00 12.78 -0.33
CA LEU A 42 -4.84 13.59 0.06
C LEU A 42 -5.21 14.63 1.12
N GLN A 43 -6.29 15.37 0.87
CA GLN A 43 -6.78 16.40 1.80
C GLN A 43 -7.25 15.80 3.13
N ALA A 44 -7.88 14.64 3.08
CA ALA A 44 -8.45 14.01 4.28
C ALA A 44 -7.37 13.47 5.22
N VAL A 45 -6.26 12.96 4.69
CA VAL A 45 -5.26 12.22 5.47
C VAL A 45 -3.94 12.95 5.66
N MET A 46 -3.60 13.95 4.83
CA MET A 46 -2.33 14.66 4.92
C MET A 46 -2.45 16.17 5.13
N ARG A 47 -1.62 16.67 6.04
CA ARG A 47 -1.37 18.10 6.25
C ARG A 47 -0.16 18.55 5.46
N LYS A 48 -0.07 19.87 5.26
CA LYS A 48 1.05 20.50 4.57
C LYS A 48 2.41 20.23 5.24
N ARG A 49 2.46 20.22 6.58
CA ARG A 49 3.67 19.92 7.37
C ARG A 49 4.25 18.54 7.03
N GLU A 50 3.41 17.54 6.83
CA GLU A 50 3.87 16.17 6.55
C GLU A 50 4.55 16.09 5.18
N LEU A 51 3.98 16.75 4.17
CA LEU A 51 4.60 16.88 2.85
C LEU A 51 5.90 17.70 2.87
N LEU A 52 5.96 18.76 3.68
CA LEU A 52 7.18 19.54 3.87
C LEU A 52 8.31 18.72 4.48
N LEU A 53 8.01 17.95 5.53
CA LEU A 53 9.00 17.08 6.16
C LEU A 53 9.45 15.96 5.21
N PHE A 54 8.55 15.42 4.38
CA PHE A 54 8.89 14.45 3.34
C PHE A 54 9.82 15.05 2.28
N LEU A 55 9.53 16.26 1.79
CA LEU A 55 10.41 16.97 0.84
C LEU A 55 11.82 17.21 1.38
N GLU A 56 11.95 17.44 2.69
CA GLU A 56 13.23 17.62 3.36
C GLU A 56 13.96 16.31 3.65
N GLY A 57 13.38 15.16 3.29
CA GLY A 57 13.91 13.83 3.59
C GLY A 57 13.88 13.48 5.07
N LYS A 58 13.05 14.17 5.87
CA LYS A 58 13.02 14.07 7.34
C LYS A 58 11.88 13.22 7.86
N LEU A 59 10.89 12.87 7.05
CA LEU A 59 9.74 12.09 7.48
C LEU A 59 9.39 11.01 6.46
N TYR A 60 9.47 9.76 6.89
CA TYR A 60 8.83 8.63 6.25
C TYR A 60 7.67 8.19 7.15
N SER A 61 6.49 8.75 6.93
CA SER A 61 5.29 8.41 7.73
C SER A 61 4.41 7.39 7.01
N GLU A 62 3.61 6.66 7.79
CA GLU A 62 2.58 5.74 7.26
C GLU A 62 1.63 6.43 6.28
N LYS A 63 1.32 7.72 6.52
CA LYS A 63 0.47 8.53 5.65
C LYS A 63 1.06 8.67 4.24
N ILE A 64 2.37 8.89 4.14
CA ILE A 64 3.05 8.99 2.84
C ILE A 64 2.99 7.66 2.09
N ILE A 65 3.19 6.54 2.79
CA ILE A 65 3.16 5.19 2.20
C ILE A 65 1.74 4.83 1.74
N ASN A 66 0.75 5.00 2.61
CA ASN A 66 -0.65 4.76 2.27
C ASN A 66 -1.11 5.66 1.13
N MET A 67 -0.63 6.90 1.07
CA MET A 67 -0.90 7.80 -0.05
C MET A 67 -0.25 7.32 -1.35
N TYR A 68 1.01 6.90 -1.30
CA TYR A 68 1.70 6.33 -2.46
C TYR A 68 0.96 5.08 -2.97
N PHE A 69 0.53 4.20 -2.08
CA PHE A 69 -0.28 3.03 -2.40
C PHE A 69 -1.63 3.41 -3.02
N LYS A 70 -2.28 4.47 -2.52
CA LYS A 70 -3.52 4.99 -3.11
C LYS A 70 -3.32 5.45 -4.56
N ILE A 71 -2.21 6.12 -4.84
CA ILE A 71 -1.85 6.54 -6.19
C ILE A 71 -1.62 5.32 -7.09
N LEU A 72 -0.83 4.34 -6.62
CA LEU A 72 -0.55 3.11 -7.37
C LEU A 72 -1.83 2.29 -7.64
N GLU A 73 -2.72 2.16 -6.66
CA GLU A 73 -4.03 1.52 -6.79
C GLU A 73 -4.82 2.15 -7.96
N LYS A 74 -4.93 3.48 -7.97
CA LYS A 74 -5.67 4.19 -9.01
C LYS A 74 -5.00 4.09 -10.38
N MET A 75 -3.67 4.13 -10.44
CA MET A 75 -2.94 3.90 -11.69
C MET A 75 -3.20 2.49 -12.23
N ASN A 76 -3.16 1.47 -11.36
CA ASN A 76 -3.43 0.09 -11.76
C ASN A 76 -4.87 -0.09 -12.27
N LEU A 77 -5.85 0.51 -11.59
CA LEU A 77 -7.26 0.48 -12.04
C LEU A 77 -7.45 1.11 -13.43
N VAL A 78 -6.76 2.20 -13.72
CA VAL A 78 -6.80 2.83 -15.05
C VAL A 78 -6.19 1.89 -16.10
N GLN A 79 -5.06 1.26 -15.81
CA GLN A 79 -4.41 0.31 -16.71
C GLN A 79 -5.31 -0.91 -16.98
N LEU A 80 -5.86 -1.54 -15.93
CA LEU A 80 -6.80 -2.65 -16.07
C LEU A 80 -8.04 -2.27 -16.91
N SER A 81 -8.56 -1.06 -16.72
CA SER A 81 -9.70 -0.55 -17.51
C SER A 81 -9.32 -0.37 -18.99
N MET A 82 -8.15 0.17 -19.27
CA MET A 82 -7.63 0.30 -20.64
C MET A 82 -7.46 -1.06 -21.30
N ASP A 83 -6.86 -2.03 -20.61
CA ASP A 83 -6.69 -3.39 -21.11
C ASP A 83 -8.03 -4.07 -21.42
N ASN A 84 -9.00 -3.94 -20.51
CA ASN A 84 -10.35 -4.49 -20.70
C ASN A 84 -11.06 -3.85 -21.90
N TYR A 85 -10.93 -2.53 -22.07
CA TYR A 85 -11.50 -1.81 -23.20
C TYR A 85 -10.89 -2.27 -24.53
N GLN A 86 -9.56 -2.43 -24.57
CA GLN A 86 -8.87 -2.93 -25.77
C GLN A 86 -9.28 -4.37 -26.11
N LYS A 87 -9.37 -5.26 -25.10
CA LYS A 87 -9.87 -6.63 -25.28
C LYS A 87 -11.29 -6.63 -25.86
N GLN A 88 -12.17 -5.74 -25.37
CA GLN A 88 -13.53 -5.62 -25.89
C GLN A 88 -13.59 -5.15 -27.34
N ILE A 89 -12.80 -4.14 -27.73
CA ILE A 89 -12.72 -3.68 -29.12
C ILE A 89 -12.26 -4.81 -30.05
N GLN A 90 -11.23 -5.57 -29.64
CA GLN A 90 -10.72 -6.67 -30.44
C GLN A 90 -11.77 -7.76 -30.65
N LEU A 91 -12.50 -8.14 -29.59
CA LEU A 91 -13.60 -9.10 -29.70
C LEU A 91 -14.69 -8.61 -30.66
N GLN A 92 -15.09 -7.34 -30.57
CA GLN A 92 -16.09 -6.75 -31.47
C GLN A 92 -15.64 -6.72 -32.93
N ASN A 93 -14.35 -6.45 -33.18
CA ASN A 93 -13.79 -6.44 -34.53
C ASN A 93 -13.64 -7.87 -35.10
N SER A 94 -13.30 -8.85 -34.26
CA SER A 94 -13.19 -10.25 -34.66
C SER A 94 -14.54 -10.90 -35.02
N GLY A 95 -15.63 -10.46 -34.39
CA GLY A 95 -16.99 -10.92 -34.70
C GLY A 95 -17.63 -10.29 -35.95
N ARG A 96 -16.97 -9.32 -36.58
CA ARG A 96 -17.46 -8.62 -37.80
C ARG A 96 -16.72 -8.99 -39.08
N MET A 97 -15.66 -9.81 -39.02
CA MET A 97 -14.94 -10.25 -40.22
C MET A 97 -15.46 -11.59 -40.72
N ASP A 98 -16.44 -11.52 -41.62
CA ASP A 98 -16.79 -12.61 -42.52
C ASP A 98 -15.58 -12.93 -43.43
N GLY A 99 -15.33 -14.21 -43.64
CA GLY A 99 -13.98 -14.72 -43.94
C GLY A 99 -13.32 -14.18 -45.21
N SER A 100 -12.18 -13.48 -45.08
CA SER A 100 -11.14 -13.45 -46.12
C SER A 100 -9.76 -12.90 -45.72
N ILE A 101 -9.50 -12.46 -44.49
CA ILE A 101 -8.16 -11.94 -44.12
C ILE A 101 -7.74 -12.51 -42.76
N ARG A 102 -7.20 -13.73 -42.76
CA ARG A 102 -6.69 -14.41 -41.56
C ARG A 102 -5.20 -14.22 -41.29
N ASN A 103 -4.48 -13.45 -42.10
CA ASN A 103 -3.04 -13.27 -41.92
C ASN A 103 -2.71 -11.79 -41.72
N SER A 104 -2.00 -11.50 -40.62
CA SER A 104 -1.32 -10.24 -40.25
C SER A 104 -2.08 -9.19 -39.41
N ILE A 105 -2.82 -9.60 -38.38
CA ILE A 105 -2.86 -8.79 -37.15
C ILE A 105 -2.04 -9.56 -36.11
N SER A 106 -0.83 -9.06 -35.90
CA SER A 106 0.24 -9.72 -35.19
C SER A 106 -0.15 -10.14 -33.78
N SER A 107 0.08 -11.41 -33.48
CA SER A 107 0.14 -12.02 -32.15
C SER A 107 1.08 -11.32 -31.17
N SER A 108 1.88 -10.34 -31.61
CA SER A 108 2.75 -9.52 -30.76
C SER A 108 2.01 -8.46 -29.93
N ILE A 109 0.77 -8.10 -30.26
CA ILE A 109 -0.06 -7.23 -29.38
C ILE A 109 -0.74 -8.05 -28.27
N LEU A 110 -0.92 -9.36 -28.48
CA LEU A 110 -1.50 -10.30 -27.52
C LEU A 110 -0.59 -10.63 -26.34
N MET A 111 0.71 -10.30 -26.41
CA MET A 111 1.69 -10.58 -25.36
C MET A 111 2.06 -9.36 -24.48
N GLY A 112 1.49 -8.18 -24.75
CA GLY A 112 2.01 -6.92 -24.17
C GLY A 112 1.28 -6.35 -22.96
N LEU A 113 0.07 -6.79 -22.64
CA LEU A 113 -0.79 -6.13 -21.64
C LEU A 113 -1.64 -7.16 -20.87
N ASN A 114 -0.98 -8.01 -20.08
CA ASN A 114 -1.64 -8.59 -18.92
C ASN A 114 -1.27 -7.70 -17.75
N THR A 115 -1.92 -6.54 -17.63
CA THR A 115 -1.82 -5.76 -16.39
C THR A 115 -2.29 -6.65 -15.25
N MET A 116 -1.42 -6.81 -14.25
CA MET A 116 -1.71 -7.58 -13.05
C MET A 116 -2.78 -6.88 -12.22
N LYS A 117 -3.70 -7.65 -11.67
CA LYS A 117 -4.61 -7.17 -10.64
C LYS A 117 -3.88 -7.18 -9.31
N ILE A 118 -3.59 -5.99 -8.77
CA ILE A 118 -2.76 -5.80 -7.59
C ILE A 118 -3.62 -5.30 -6.44
N GLN A 119 -3.53 -5.94 -5.27
CA GLN A 119 -4.10 -5.45 -4.02
C GLN A 119 -3.03 -4.70 -3.23
N TYR A 120 -3.34 -3.48 -2.80
CA TYR A 120 -2.47 -2.66 -1.95
C TYR A 120 -3.05 -2.64 -0.54
N MET A 121 -2.39 -3.28 0.42
CA MET A 121 -2.83 -3.27 1.82
C MET A 121 -2.33 -2.00 2.52
N THR A 122 -3.17 -1.39 3.35
CA THR A 122 -2.74 -0.23 4.15
C THR A 122 -1.87 -0.68 5.32
N THR A 123 -1.00 0.20 5.79
CA THR A 123 -0.15 -0.05 6.97
C THR A 123 -0.97 -0.46 8.19
N HIS A 124 -2.11 0.21 8.39
CA HIS A 124 -3.04 -0.09 9.47
C HIS A 124 -3.68 -1.48 9.36
N LEU A 125 -4.06 -1.89 8.15
CA LEU A 125 -4.62 -3.21 7.93
C LEU A 125 -3.58 -4.29 8.26
N VAL A 126 -2.35 -4.14 7.75
CA VAL A 126 -1.26 -5.10 8.03
C VAL A 126 -0.97 -5.19 9.52
N ARG A 127 -0.89 -4.06 10.24
CA ARG A 127 -0.70 -4.06 11.70
C ARG A 127 -1.84 -4.78 12.43
N LYS A 128 -3.09 -4.52 12.04
CA LYS A 128 -4.25 -5.22 12.62
C LYS A 128 -4.21 -6.72 12.40
N LEU A 129 -3.81 -7.16 11.20
CA LEU A 129 -3.65 -8.58 10.88
C LEU A 129 -2.55 -9.22 11.73
N LYS A 130 -1.42 -8.54 11.91
CA LYS A 130 -0.33 -8.96 12.80
C LYS A 130 -0.80 -9.13 14.25
N ILE A 131 -1.41 -8.10 14.84
CA ILE A 131 -1.92 -8.14 16.22
C ILE A 131 -2.98 -9.25 16.38
N SER A 132 -3.86 -9.39 15.40
CA SER A 132 -4.90 -10.42 15.39
C SER A 132 -4.31 -11.82 15.44
N ALA A 133 -3.25 -12.07 14.66
CA ALA A 133 -2.56 -13.33 14.65
C ALA A 133 -1.77 -13.61 15.94
N GLU A 134 -1.05 -12.62 16.48
CA GLU A 134 -0.27 -12.78 17.72
C GLU A 134 -1.14 -13.06 18.96
N HIS A 135 -2.36 -12.49 18.99
CA HIS A 135 -3.25 -12.56 20.15
C HIS A 135 -4.45 -13.49 19.92
N GLU A 136 -4.50 -14.21 18.79
CA GLU A 136 -5.64 -15.05 18.37
C GLU A 136 -6.99 -14.32 18.45
N THR A 137 -7.00 -13.01 18.19
CA THR A 137 -8.23 -12.21 18.24
C THR A 137 -8.97 -12.28 16.91
N PRO A 138 -10.32 -12.25 16.91
CA PRO A 138 -11.08 -12.30 15.66
C PRO A 138 -10.78 -11.09 14.77
N LEU A 139 -10.74 -11.33 13.47
CA LEU A 139 -10.58 -10.29 12.47
C LEU A 139 -11.76 -9.30 12.53
N SER A 140 -11.48 -8.03 12.28
CA SER A 140 -12.55 -7.05 12.06
C SER A 140 -13.25 -7.29 10.72
N ASP A 141 -14.55 -7.01 10.62
CA ASP A 141 -15.33 -7.14 9.37
C ASP A 141 -14.65 -6.56 8.14
N ARG A 142 -13.98 -5.40 8.30
CA ARG A 142 -13.24 -4.74 7.21
C ARG A 142 -12.00 -5.50 6.78
N ALA A 143 -11.30 -6.12 7.73
CA ALA A 143 -10.16 -6.98 7.44
C ALA A 143 -10.61 -8.25 6.71
N GLU A 144 -11.68 -8.89 7.19
CA GLU A 144 -12.27 -10.06 6.53
C GLU A 144 -12.70 -9.76 5.10
N GLN A 145 -13.43 -8.65 4.87
CA GLN A 145 -13.84 -8.25 3.52
C GLN A 145 -12.64 -8.02 2.59
N SER A 146 -11.54 -7.48 3.11
CA SER A 146 -10.32 -7.29 2.33
C SER A 146 -9.66 -8.62 1.96
N LEU A 147 -9.63 -9.56 2.91
CA LEU A 147 -9.05 -10.90 2.70
C LEU A 147 -9.94 -11.81 1.85
N GLN A 148 -11.26 -11.65 1.87
CA GLN A 148 -12.18 -12.38 0.98
C GLN A 148 -11.93 -12.14 -0.51
N GLN A 149 -11.20 -11.08 -0.85
CA GLN A 149 -10.81 -10.78 -2.23
C GLN A 149 -9.37 -11.18 -2.55
N TYR A 150 -8.63 -11.74 -1.60
CA TYR A 150 -7.21 -12.02 -1.72
C TYR A 150 -6.87 -12.83 -2.98
N PHE A 151 -7.51 -13.99 -3.18
CA PHE A 151 -7.25 -14.86 -4.34
C PHE A 151 -7.83 -14.34 -5.66
N ASN A 152 -8.53 -13.20 -5.64
CA ASN A 152 -8.98 -12.53 -6.85
C ASN A 152 -7.91 -11.59 -7.43
N HIS A 153 -6.73 -11.50 -6.83
CA HIS A 153 -5.62 -10.66 -7.26
C HIS A 153 -4.43 -11.52 -7.70
N ASP A 154 -3.60 -10.99 -8.60
CA ASP A 154 -2.37 -11.63 -9.06
C ASP A 154 -1.20 -11.34 -8.11
N LEU A 155 -1.21 -10.15 -7.50
CA LEU A 155 -0.16 -9.67 -6.61
C LEU A 155 -0.78 -8.94 -5.40
N ILE A 156 -0.25 -9.19 -4.21
CA ILE A 156 -0.56 -8.45 -2.98
C ILE A 156 0.68 -7.68 -2.54
N LEU A 157 0.52 -6.41 -2.21
CA LEU A 157 1.58 -5.57 -1.65
C LEU A 157 1.25 -5.20 -0.21
N LEU A 158 2.16 -5.54 0.71
CA LEU A 158 2.03 -5.32 2.14
C LEU A 158 3.17 -4.42 2.62
N PRO A 159 2.88 -3.22 3.16
CA PRO A 159 3.89 -2.39 3.78
C PRO A 159 4.08 -2.86 5.22
N PHE A 160 5.28 -3.37 5.53
CA PHE A 160 5.63 -3.93 6.82
C PHE A 160 6.48 -2.94 7.63
N PHE A 161 6.08 -2.69 8.88
CA PHE A 161 6.86 -1.92 9.85
C PHE A 161 7.39 -2.87 10.91
N PHE A 162 8.68 -2.76 11.21
CA PHE A 162 9.27 -3.42 12.36
C PHE A 162 8.86 -2.67 13.62
N ASP A 163 7.94 -3.27 14.37
CA ASP A 163 7.70 -2.88 15.76
C ASP A 163 8.82 -3.55 16.57
N GLU A 164 9.93 -2.85 16.86
CA GLU A 164 10.86 -3.39 17.86
C GLU A 164 10.14 -3.35 19.20
N VAL A 165 9.92 -4.52 19.79
CA VAL A 165 9.82 -4.63 21.23
C VAL A 165 11.23 -4.36 21.74
N ASP A 166 11.48 -3.19 22.34
CA ASP A 166 12.74 -2.91 23.01
C ASP A 166 12.89 -3.91 24.19
N ASP A 167 13.45 -5.09 23.92
CA ASP A 167 13.69 -6.16 24.90
C ASP A 167 14.83 -5.79 25.90
N LYS A 168 15.35 -4.57 25.79
CA LYS A 168 16.29 -3.97 26.72
C LYS A 168 15.84 -2.55 26.96
N GLY A 169 15.43 -2.23 28.18
CA GLY A 169 15.00 -0.89 28.62
C GLY A 169 16.09 0.20 28.55
N GLU A 170 16.73 0.35 27.40
CA GLU A 170 17.63 1.44 27.02
C GLU A 170 16.82 2.55 26.31
N GLY A 171 15.74 3.01 26.93
CA GLY A 171 15.09 4.22 26.45
C GLY A 171 16.00 5.43 26.69
N ILE A 172 15.95 6.39 25.77
CA ILE A 172 16.65 7.67 25.92
C ILE A 172 15.83 8.48 26.93
N ALA A 173 16.39 8.74 28.11
CA ALA A 173 15.72 9.58 29.10
C ALA A 173 15.49 10.98 28.51
N ASP A 174 14.24 11.43 28.54
CA ASP A 174 13.89 12.81 28.25
C ASP A 174 14.69 13.74 29.20
N PRO A 175 15.52 14.67 28.68
CA PRO A 175 16.34 15.56 29.50
C PRO A 175 15.54 16.47 30.46
N GLU A 176 14.27 16.74 30.16
CA GLU A 176 13.41 17.60 30.98
C GLU A 176 12.58 16.81 32.00
N THR A 177 12.12 15.62 31.63
CA THR A 177 11.18 14.86 32.48
C THR A 177 11.80 13.65 33.18
N GLY A 178 13.00 13.21 32.76
CA GLY A 178 13.69 12.05 33.32
C GLY A 178 12.93 10.72 33.13
N LEU A 179 11.83 10.74 32.38
CA LEU A 179 11.06 9.56 32.02
C LEU A 179 11.73 8.87 30.83
N VAL A 180 11.99 7.58 31.00
CA VAL A 180 12.35 6.66 29.93
C VAL A 180 11.06 6.44 29.14
N THR A 181 10.86 7.19 28.05
CA THR A 181 9.74 6.98 27.16
C THR A 181 10.14 5.95 26.11
N ASP A 182 9.32 4.92 25.94
CA ASP A 182 9.43 4.03 24.80
C ASP A 182 9.45 4.87 23.53
N ASN A 183 10.53 4.80 22.76
CA ASN A 183 10.68 5.53 21.50
C ASN A 183 9.69 5.04 20.42
N HIS A 184 8.90 4.00 20.73
CA HIS A 184 7.80 3.44 19.95
C HIS A 184 6.43 3.79 20.52
N ASN A 185 6.27 4.99 21.08
CA ASN A 185 4.94 5.53 21.33
C ASN A 185 4.24 5.86 20.00
N HIS A 186 3.65 4.83 19.39
CA HIS A 186 2.62 4.99 18.39
C HIS A 186 1.47 5.71 19.07
N MET A 187 1.33 7.02 18.85
CA MET A 187 0.15 7.73 19.35
C MET A 187 -1.00 7.41 18.42
N PRO A 188 -2.05 6.70 18.89
CA PRO A 188 -3.27 6.58 18.13
C PRO A 188 -3.92 7.96 18.06
N GLU A 189 -3.97 8.53 16.87
CA GLU A 189 -4.79 9.70 16.57
C GLU A 189 -6.02 9.24 15.80
N VAL A 190 -7.19 9.63 16.26
CA VAL A 190 -8.40 9.48 15.44
C VAL A 190 -8.37 10.59 14.41
N ASN A 191 -8.29 10.23 13.13
CA ASN A 191 -8.44 11.20 12.06
C ASN A 191 -9.90 11.69 12.05
N GLU A 192 -10.09 12.96 12.38
CA GLU A 192 -11.42 13.59 12.49
C GLU A 192 -12.20 13.58 11.16
N ASN A 193 -11.51 13.51 10.02
CA ASN A 193 -12.12 13.52 8.69
C ASN A 193 -12.56 12.13 8.23
N THR A 194 -11.82 11.09 8.60
CA THR A 194 -12.08 9.71 8.14
C THR A 194 -12.71 8.83 9.21
N GLY A 195 -12.62 9.22 10.49
CA GLY A 195 -13.02 8.41 11.64
C GLY A 195 -12.09 7.21 11.90
N GLU A 196 -10.99 7.10 11.16
CA GLU A 196 -10.04 6.00 11.32
C GLU A 196 -9.03 6.31 12.43
N VAL A 197 -8.74 5.32 13.28
CA VAL A 197 -7.60 5.39 14.21
C VAL A 197 -6.33 5.22 13.38
N GLU A 198 -5.59 6.29 13.21
CA GLU A 198 -4.27 6.33 12.60
C GLU A 198 -3.23 6.27 13.72
N THR A 199 -2.09 5.63 13.48
CA THR A 199 -1.00 5.62 14.46
C THR A 199 0.15 6.44 13.91
N LEU A 200 0.42 7.58 14.54
CA LEU A 200 1.61 8.35 14.22
C LEU A 200 2.79 7.71 14.94
N CYS A 201 3.70 7.09 14.19
CA CYS A 201 5.04 6.78 14.71
C CYS A 201 5.74 8.13 14.89
N GLY A 202 5.87 8.61 16.12
CA GLY A 202 6.72 9.76 16.47
C GLY A 202 8.22 9.45 16.43
N CYS A 203 8.57 8.35 15.78
CA CYS A 203 9.86 7.71 15.81
C CYS A 203 10.88 8.57 15.06
N THR A 204 11.86 9.10 15.78
CA THR A 204 13.00 9.86 15.21
C THR A 204 14.09 8.94 14.66
N LYS A 205 14.04 7.64 15.00
CA LYS A 205 14.91 6.61 14.41
C LYS A 205 14.38 6.25 13.03
N GLU A 206 15.25 6.27 12.02
CA GLU A 206 14.98 5.86 10.63
C GLU A 206 14.52 4.39 10.55
N LYS A 207 13.29 4.09 10.98
CA LYS A 207 12.72 2.76 10.79
C LYS A 207 12.06 2.73 9.43
N ARG A 208 12.79 2.14 8.49
CA ARG A 208 12.35 1.97 7.11
C ARG A 208 11.21 0.94 7.07
N THR A 209 10.19 1.24 6.29
CA THR A 209 9.15 0.26 5.96
C THR A 209 9.70 -0.70 4.92
N VAL A 210 9.55 -2.00 5.16
CA VAL A 210 9.86 -3.02 4.16
C VAL A 210 8.61 -3.27 3.34
N LEU A 211 8.76 -3.25 2.02
CA LEU A 211 7.68 -3.62 1.11
C LEU A 211 7.76 -5.12 0.81
N VAL A 212 6.71 -5.84 1.18
CA VAL A 212 6.53 -7.26 0.91
C VAL A 212 5.57 -7.43 -0.25
N SER A 213 5.92 -8.31 -1.18
CA SER A 213 5.03 -8.67 -2.28
C SER A 213 4.76 -10.15 -2.31
N VAL A 214 3.50 -10.51 -2.56
CA VAL A 214 3.06 -11.91 -2.64
C VAL A 214 2.43 -12.14 -4.00
N LYS A 215 3.07 -12.96 -4.84
CA LYS A 215 2.49 -13.42 -6.10
C LYS A 215 1.55 -14.57 -5.79
N VAL A 216 0.25 -14.31 -5.92
CA VAL A 216 -0.81 -15.17 -5.38
C VAL A 216 -0.87 -16.52 -6.08
N LEU A 217 -0.64 -16.57 -7.40
CA LEU A 217 -0.72 -17.81 -8.17
C LEU A 217 0.41 -18.80 -7.83
N ASP A 218 1.60 -18.26 -7.57
CA ASP A 218 2.81 -19.04 -7.32
C ASP A 218 3.08 -19.20 -5.81
N ASN A 219 2.27 -18.55 -4.96
CA ASN A 219 2.53 -18.37 -3.52
C ASN A 219 3.95 -17.84 -3.22
N GLN A 220 4.53 -17.09 -4.16
CA GLN A 220 5.90 -16.59 -4.04
C GLN A 220 5.92 -15.28 -3.25
N VAL A 221 6.76 -15.21 -2.22
CA VAL A 221 6.94 -14.03 -1.37
C VAL A 221 8.29 -13.37 -1.70
N ASP A 222 8.25 -12.10 -2.07
CA ASP A 222 9.42 -11.30 -2.45
C ASP A 222 9.53 -10.06 -1.55
N LEU A 223 10.73 -9.80 -1.02
CA LEU A 223 11.06 -8.61 -0.22
C LEU A 223 11.79 -7.54 -1.05
N PHE A 224 11.25 -6.32 -1.03
CA PHE A 224 11.82 -5.12 -1.66
C PHE A 224 12.66 -4.29 -0.67
N ASP A 225 13.57 -4.93 0.05
CA ASP A 225 14.75 -4.29 0.65
C ASP A 225 15.83 -5.37 0.74
N LYS A 226 17.02 -5.13 0.18
CA LYS A 226 18.12 -6.10 0.17
C LYS A 226 18.96 -6.01 1.44
N ASP A 227 19.05 -4.82 2.03
CA ASP A 227 19.98 -4.56 3.15
C ASP A 227 19.38 -5.05 4.48
N TYR A 228 18.07 -5.27 4.55
CA TYR A 228 17.34 -5.77 5.72
C TYR A 228 16.97 -7.26 5.66
N ARG A 229 17.35 -7.98 4.59
CA ARG A 229 17.10 -9.42 4.47
C ARG A 229 17.75 -10.24 5.59
N ASP A 230 18.80 -9.73 6.21
CA ASP A 230 19.64 -10.57 7.08
C ASP A 230 19.24 -10.50 8.56
N ASN A 231 18.36 -9.58 8.97
CA ASN A 231 18.17 -9.25 10.39
C ASN A 231 16.78 -9.50 11.00
N ASP A 232 15.69 -9.72 10.24
CA ASP A 232 14.35 -9.88 10.86
C ASP A 232 13.28 -10.59 9.98
N ASN A 233 13.67 -11.68 9.30
CA ASN A 233 12.76 -12.39 8.38
C ASN A 233 11.61 -13.14 9.06
N HIS A 234 11.72 -13.48 10.36
CA HIS A 234 10.74 -14.32 11.03
C HIS A 234 9.39 -13.62 11.21
N ASP A 235 9.39 -12.35 11.62
CA ASP A 235 8.16 -11.58 11.83
C ASP A 235 7.42 -11.31 10.52
N ILE A 236 8.16 -11.00 9.45
CA ILE A 236 7.58 -10.81 8.12
C ILE A 236 6.98 -12.12 7.62
N SER A 237 7.73 -13.22 7.72
CA SER A 237 7.26 -14.54 7.27
C SER A 237 6.01 -14.95 8.02
N ASN A 238 5.99 -14.82 9.36
CA ASN A 238 4.83 -15.13 10.17
C ASN A 238 3.62 -14.26 9.79
N CYS A 239 3.82 -12.95 9.62
CA CYS A 239 2.74 -12.06 9.20
C CYS A 239 2.16 -12.47 7.83
N VAL A 240 3.01 -12.73 6.85
CA VAL A 240 2.57 -13.13 5.50
C VAL A 240 1.84 -14.47 5.52
N LEU A 241 2.38 -15.46 6.23
CA LEU A 241 1.75 -16.78 6.40
C LEU A 241 0.37 -16.65 7.03
N ASN A 242 0.25 -15.88 8.11
CA ASN A 242 -1.04 -15.66 8.78
C ASN A 242 -2.05 -14.97 7.85
N VAL A 243 -1.62 -13.98 7.06
CA VAL A 243 -2.50 -13.33 6.06
C VAL A 243 -2.98 -14.34 5.01
N MET A 244 -2.09 -15.22 4.54
CA MET A 244 -2.44 -16.27 3.58
C MET A 244 -3.41 -17.28 4.19
N ASP A 245 -3.16 -17.74 5.42
CA ASP A 245 -4.00 -18.70 6.13
C ASP A 245 -5.40 -18.14 6.42
N ASP A 246 -5.49 -16.89 6.86
CA ASP A 246 -6.77 -16.22 7.09
C ASP A 246 -7.56 -16.07 5.78
N ALA A 247 -6.90 -15.64 4.70
CA ALA A 247 -7.52 -15.53 3.40
C ALA A 247 -8.02 -16.88 2.86
N SER A 248 -7.20 -17.92 3.04
CA SER A 248 -7.47 -19.32 2.68
C SER A 248 -8.69 -19.86 3.41
N ARG A 249 -8.72 -19.69 4.73
CA ARG A 249 -9.86 -20.07 5.59
C ARG A 249 -11.14 -19.35 5.20
N LEU A 250 -11.09 -18.03 4.99
CA LEU A 250 -12.26 -17.23 4.63
C LEU A 250 -12.85 -17.62 3.27
N GLN A 251 -12.04 -18.12 2.34
CA GLN A 251 -12.47 -18.51 0.99
C GLN A 251 -12.63 -20.02 0.80
N ASN A 252 -12.39 -20.84 1.84
CA ASN A 252 -12.37 -22.30 1.78
C ASN A 252 -11.45 -22.85 0.67
N ILE A 253 -10.27 -22.24 0.51
CA ILE A 253 -9.23 -22.70 -0.41
C ILE A 253 -8.22 -23.49 0.41
N ALA A 254 -7.65 -24.57 -0.13
CA ALA A 254 -6.54 -25.27 0.52
C ALA A 254 -5.23 -24.68 0.03
N LEU A 255 -4.39 -24.17 0.94
CA LEU A 255 -3.03 -23.78 0.62
C LEU A 255 -2.16 -25.03 0.52
N ASN A 256 -1.29 -25.08 -0.49
CA ASN A 256 -0.27 -26.11 -0.57
C ASN A 256 1.00 -25.59 0.10
N GLU A 257 1.19 -25.96 1.37
CA GLU A 257 2.31 -25.52 2.22
C GLU A 257 3.69 -25.82 1.57
N GLU A 258 3.80 -26.89 0.76
CA GLU A 258 5.04 -27.25 0.06
C GLU A 258 5.50 -26.21 -0.98
N LEU A 259 4.60 -25.36 -1.49
CA LEU A 259 4.94 -24.29 -2.43
C LEU A 259 5.36 -22.99 -1.73
N ILE A 260 4.97 -22.82 -0.46
CA ILE A 260 5.28 -21.62 0.32
C ILE A 260 6.75 -21.67 0.80
N ASP A 261 7.28 -22.87 1.05
CA ASP A 261 8.61 -23.11 1.61
C ASP A 261 9.78 -22.97 0.62
N ALA A 262 9.52 -23.12 -0.69
CA ALA A 262 10.59 -23.25 -1.68
C ALA A 262 11.43 -21.97 -1.88
N ASP A 263 10.89 -20.79 -1.54
CA ASP A 263 11.60 -19.51 -1.64
C ASP A 263 11.74 -18.75 -0.31
N ILE A 264 10.95 -19.07 0.73
CA ILE A 264 11.19 -18.51 2.08
C ILE A 264 12.52 -19.03 2.65
N THR A 265 12.90 -20.28 2.33
CA THR A 265 14.21 -20.85 2.69
C THR A 265 15.39 -20.29 1.88
N ASN A 266 15.12 -19.61 0.74
CA ASN A 266 16.14 -18.89 -0.05
C ASN A 266 16.29 -17.42 0.38
N ILE A 267 15.58 -17.00 1.43
CA ILE A 267 15.86 -15.75 2.15
C ILE A 267 16.99 -16.05 3.16
N GLN A 268 18.19 -16.31 2.64
CA GLN A 268 19.46 -16.41 3.38
C GLN A 268 20.42 -15.31 2.95
#